data_AF-A0A9X9A851-F1
#
_entry.id   AF-A0A9X9A851-F1
#
_cell.length_a   1.000
_cell.length_b   1.000
_cell.length_c   1.000
_cell.angle_alpha   90.00
_cell.angle_beta   90.00
_cell.angle_gamma   90.00
#
_symmetry.space_group_name_H-M   'P 1'
#
loop_
_entity.id
_entity.type
_entity.pdbx_description
1 polymer ?
#
loop_
_entity_poly.entity_id
_entity_poly.type
_entity_poly.pdbx_seq_one_letter_code
_entity_poly.pdbx_strand_id
1 'polypeptide(L)'
;LIILTYRRVTVKRIIATSTKGDYIALILLLIVMLAGLSSTFLNIDSKGFDYRTTIGPWFRSLFIFQPKVEYMMEVPVWFKIHILAGMGLFAVWPFTRLVHVFSAPIKYVSRSYVIYRRRIPNELKK
;
A
#
# COMPACT_ATOMS: atom_id res chain seq x y z
N LEU A 1 9.43 9.62 0.14
CA LEU A 1 9.50 8.76 -1.08
C LEU A 1 10.42 9.31 -2.16
N ILE A 2 10.42 10.61 -2.43
CA ILE A 2 11.24 11.25 -3.47
C ILE A 2 12.75 10.95 -3.29
N ILE A 3 13.28 11.16 -2.09
CA ILE A 3 14.70 10.87 -1.76
C ILE A 3 15.05 9.40 -2.01
N LEU A 4 14.18 8.47 -1.62
CA LEU A 4 14.41 7.03 -1.81
C LEU A 4 14.38 6.63 -3.27
N THR A 5 13.50 7.26 -4.05
CA THR A 5 13.43 7.11 -5.51
C THR A 5 14.70 7.59 -6.15
N TYR A 6 15.10 8.82 -5.85
CA TYR A 6 16.35 9.40 -6.33
C TYR A 6 17.55 8.49 -6.02
N ARG A 7 17.71 8.06 -4.76
CA ARG A 7 18.76 7.14 -4.33
C ARG A 7 18.76 5.82 -5.12
N ARG A 8 17.60 5.25 -5.41
CA ARG A 8 17.48 3.97 -6.11
C ARG A 8 17.77 4.06 -7.61
N VAL A 9 17.62 5.23 -8.22
CA VAL A 9 17.90 5.45 -9.65
C VAL A 9 19.29 6.05 -9.92
N THR A 10 19.95 6.66 -8.94
CA THR A 10 21.28 7.30 -9.14
C THR A 10 22.46 6.50 -8.57
N VAL A 11 22.27 5.77 -7.47
CA VAL A 11 23.39 5.07 -6.81
C VAL A 11 23.64 3.71 -7.47
N LYS A 12 24.75 3.58 -8.20
CA LYS A 12 25.14 2.36 -8.96
C LYS A 12 25.02 1.06 -8.15
N ARG A 13 25.47 1.05 -6.89
CA ARG A 13 25.39 -0.12 -6.00
C ARG A 13 23.96 -0.60 -5.76
N ILE A 14 23.02 0.34 -5.65
CA ILE A 14 21.61 0.03 -5.36
C ILE A 14 20.91 -0.42 -6.64
N ILE A 15 21.21 0.22 -7.77
CA ILE A 15 20.68 -0.18 -9.08
C ILE A 15 21.06 -1.63 -9.37
N ALA A 16 22.32 -2.00 -9.18
CA ALA A 16 22.84 -3.35 -9.42
C ALA A 16 22.18 -4.46 -8.57
N THR A 17 21.56 -4.10 -7.44
CA THR A 17 20.93 -5.05 -6.50
C THR A 17 19.41 -4.87 -6.42
N SER A 18 18.83 -4.02 -7.26
CA SER A 18 17.39 -3.77 -7.33
C SER A 18 16.71 -4.70 -8.30
N THR A 19 15.51 -5.13 -7.95
CA THR A 19 14.65 -5.94 -8.82
C THR A 19 13.58 -5.07 -9.48
N LYS A 20 12.95 -5.55 -10.57
CA LYS A 20 11.82 -4.84 -11.20
C LYS A 20 10.69 -4.53 -10.22
N GLY A 21 10.39 -5.47 -9.31
CA GLY A 21 9.37 -5.30 -8.27
C GLY A 21 9.65 -4.12 -7.33
N ASP A 22 10.93 -3.78 -7.10
CA ASP A 22 11.31 -2.64 -6.27
C ASP A 22 10.94 -1.31 -6.92
N TYR A 23 11.15 -1.21 -8.24
CA TYR A 23 10.78 -0.03 -9.00
C TYR A 23 9.27 0.10 -9.14
N ILE A 24 8.57 -1.02 -9.43
CA ILE A 24 7.10 -1.04 -9.54
C ILE A 24 6.46 -0.56 -8.23
N ALA A 25 6.86 -1.14 -7.10
CA ALA A 25 6.33 -0.75 -5.79
C ALA A 25 6.63 0.73 -5.48
N LEU A 26 7.84 1.21 -5.78
CA LEU A 26 8.24 2.57 -5.48
C LEU A 26 7.51 3.61 -6.34
N ILE A 27 7.32 3.32 -7.64
CA ILE A 27 6.58 4.18 -8.56
C ILE A 27 5.10 4.22 -8.16
N LEU A 28 4.47 3.07 -7.89
CA LEU A 28 3.07 3.04 -7.45
C LEU A 28 2.88 3.77 -6.12
N LEU A 29 3.75 3.57 -5.14
CA LEU A 29 3.71 4.34 -3.89
C LEU A 29 3.84 5.85 -4.13
N LEU A 30 4.71 6.26 -5.06
CA LEU A 30 4.87 7.67 -5.41
C LEU A 30 3.60 8.24 -6.06
N ILE A 31 2.98 7.50 -7.00
CA ILE A 31 1.72 7.88 -7.66
C ILE A 31 0.60 7.99 -6.62
N VAL A 32 0.42 6.99 -5.76
CA VAL A 32 -0.61 7.01 -4.71
C VAL A 32 -0.42 8.21 -3.78
N MET A 33 0.82 8.47 -3.34
CA MET A 33 1.14 9.62 -2.48
C MET A 33 0.82 10.94 -3.17
N LEU A 34 1.29 11.14 -4.41
CA LEU A 34 1.05 12.38 -5.14
C LEU A 34 -0.43 12.58 -5.45
N ALA A 35 -1.14 11.55 -5.93
CA ALA A 35 -2.57 11.63 -6.20
C ALA A 35 -3.40 11.90 -4.92
N GLY A 36 -2.98 11.34 -3.78
CA GLY A 36 -3.60 11.60 -2.48
C GLY A 36 -3.40 13.04 -2.02
N LEU A 37 -2.16 13.56 -2.13
CA LEU A 37 -1.86 14.96 -1.84
C LEU A 37 -2.62 15.92 -2.76
N SER A 38 -2.66 15.63 -4.06
CA SER A 38 -3.47 16.39 -5.02
C SER A 38 -4.94 16.38 -4.66
N SER A 39 -5.48 15.23 -4.22
CA SER A 39 -6.88 15.14 -3.79
C SER A 39 -7.17 16.01 -2.58
N THR A 40 -6.25 16.10 -1.61
CA THR A 40 -6.39 17.00 -0.47
C THR A 40 -6.30 18.46 -0.89
N PHE A 41 -5.30 18.80 -1.71
CA PHE A 41 -5.05 20.19 -2.11
C PHE A 41 -6.19 20.75 -2.97
N LEU A 42 -6.69 19.97 -3.93
CA LEU A 42 -7.79 20.36 -4.81
C LEU A 42 -9.15 20.35 -4.12
N ASN A 43 -9.24 19.81 -2.89
CA ASN A 43 -10.48 19.67 -2.14
C ASN A 43 -10.47 20.42 -0.80
N ILE A 44 -9.59 21.42 -0.67
CA ILE A 44 -9.40 22.19 0.56
C ILE A 44 -10.55 23.15 0.88
N ASP A 45 -11.29 23.56 -0.14
CA ASP A 45 -12.40 24.52 0.02
C ASP A 45 -13.57 23.91 0.80
N SER A 46 -14.30 24.75 1.54
CA SER A 46 -15.48 24.36 2.31
C SER A 46 -16.64 23.84 1.44
N LYS A 47 -16.59 24.10 0.13
CA LYS A 47 -17.50 23.56 -0.90
C LYS A 47 -16.86 22.42 -1.71
N GLY A 48 -15.75 21.87 -1.23
CA GLY A 48 -15.09 20.73 -1.84
C GLY A 48 -16.03 19.54 -1.99
N PHE A 49 -15.71 18.66 -2.92
CA PHE A 49 -16.40 17.41 -3.14
C PHE A 49 -16.47 16.57 -1.85
N ASP A 50 -17.67 16.26 -1.40
CA ASP A 50 -17.88 15.39 -0.25
C ASP A 50 -17.69 13.92 -0.65
N TYR A 51 -16.45 13.45 -0.52
CA TYR A 51 -16.10 12.06 -0.79
C TYR A 51 -16.70 11.06 0.21
N ARG A 52 -17.23 11.52 1.35
CA ARG A 52 -17.71 10.64 2.42
C ARG A 52 -19.06 10.02 2.08
N THR A 53 -19.88 10.72 1.30
CA THR A 53 -21.22 10.30 0.86
C THR A 53 -21.19 9.46 -0.41
N THR A 54 -20.07 9.44 -1.13
CA THR A 54 -19.92 8.75 -2.42
C THR A 54 -18.90 7.60 -2.34
N ILE A 55 -17.62 7.92 -2.20
CA ILE A 55 -16.50 6.96 -2.21
C ILE A 55 -16.60 5.98 -1.04
N GLY A 56 -17.00 6.46 0.14
CA GLY A 56 -17.16 5.63 1.33
C GLY A 56 -18.19 4.50 1.14
N PRO A 57 -19.45 4.81 0.82
CA PRO A 57 -20.47 3.82 0.49
C PRO A 57 -20.09 2.90 -0.67
N TRP A 58 -19.50 3.45 -1.73
CA TRP A 58 -18.98 2.65 -2.85
C TRP A 58 -17.97 1.61 -2.38
N PHE A 59 -16.95 2.01 -1.60
CA PHE A 59 -15.91 1.10 -1.14
C PHE A 59 -16.47 -0.02 -0.25
N ARG A 60 -17.41 0.30 0.65
CA ARG A 60 -18.10 -0.71 1.47
C ARG A 60 -18.89 -1.70 0.64
N SER A 61 -19.53 -1.23 -0.44
CA SER A 61 -20.32 -2.05 -1.36
C SER A 61 -19.51 -3.19 -2.00
N LEU A 62 -18.20 -2.99 -2.17
CA LEU A 62 -17.28 -4.01 -2.70
C LEU A 62 -17.11 -5.19 -1.74
N PHE A 63 -17.03 -4.95 -0.42
CA PHE A 63 -16.83 -6.00 0.59
C PHE A 63 -18.07 -6.86 0.84
N ILE A 64 -19.25 -6.31 0.56
CA ILE A 64 -20.52 -7.04 0.62
C ILE A 64 -20.91 -7.64 -0.74
N PHE A 65 -20.02 -7.60 -1.73
CA PHE A 65 -20.22 -8.13 -3.08
C PHE A 65 -21.47 -7.58 -3.80
N GLN A 66 -21.83 -6.32 -3.54
CA GLN A 66 -22.92 -5.59 -4.21
C GLN A 66 -22.41 -4.25 -4.74
N PRO A 67 -21.61 -4.24 -5.82
CA PRO A 67 -20.94 -3.03 -6.29
C PRO A 67 -21.94 -1.98 -6.78
N LYS A 68 -21.96 -0.83 -6.09
CA LYS A 68 -22.80 0.32 -6.43
C LYS A 68 -22.03 1.37 -7.24
N VAL A 69 -21.90 1.12 -8.54
CA VAL A 69 -21.09 1.94 -9.47
C VAL A 69 -21.60 3.38 -9.62
N GLU A 70 -22.88 3.61 -9.34
CA GLU A 70 -23.53 4.92 -9.39
C GLU A 70 -22.83 5.97 -8.50
N TYR A 71 -22.28 5.54 -7.35
CA TYR A 71 -21.55 6.43 -6.44
C TYR A 71 -20.25 6.98 -7.01
N MET A 72 -19.73 6.41 -8.10
CA MET A 72 -18.47 6.83 -8.73
C MET A 72 -18.66 7.76 -9.92
N MET A 73 -19.90 8.02 -10.36
CA MET A 73 -20.18 8.81 -11.56
C MET A 73 -19.64 10.24 -11.44
N GLU A 74 -20.03 10.93 -10.38
CA GLU A 74 -19.69 12.34 -10.14
C GLU A 74 -18.35 12.54 -9.41
N VAL A 75 -17.66 11.46 -9.04
CA VAL A 75 -16.39 11.55 -8.33
C VAL A 75 -15.33 12.22 -9.22
N PRO A 76 -14.68 13.28 -8.75
CA PRO A 76 -13.64 13.95 -9.50
C PRO A 76 -12.46 13.06 -9.87
N VAL A 77 -11.78 13.39 -10.96
CA VAL A 77 -10.74 12.53 -11.56
C VAL A 77 -9.56 12.27 -10.64
N TRP A 78 -9.16 13.23 -9.80
CA TRP A 78 -8.04 13.06 -8.87
C TRP A 78 -8.29 11.96 -7.83
N PHE A 79 -9.52 11.86 -7.31
CA PHE A 79 -9.93 10.77 -6.43
C PHE A 79 -9.95 9.43 -7.16
N LYS A 80 -10.46 9.39 -8.41
CA LYS A 80 -10.46 8.17 -9.24
C LYS A 80 -9.04 7.66 -9.49
N ILE A 81 -8.10 8.55 -9.84
CA ILE A 81 -6.68 8.20 -10.02
C ILE A 81 -6.10 7.62 -8.73
N HIS A 82 -6.34 8.25 -7.57
CA HIS A 82 -5.83 7.76 -6.30
C HIS A 82 -6.37 6.36 -5.96
N ILE A 83 -7.67 6.12 -6.16
CA ILE A 83 -8.32 4.83 -5.93
C ILE A 83 -7.72 3.75 -6.84
N LEU A 84 -7.62 4.03 -8.14
CA LEU A 84 -7.05 3.07 -9.10
C LEU A 84 -5.59 2.75 -8.78
N ALA A 85 -4.79 3.75 -8.44
CA ALA A 85 -3.42 3.55 -8.02
C ALA A 85 -3.33 2.72 -6.73
N GLY A 86 -4.22 2.97 -5.76
CA GLY A 86 -4.31 2.21 -4.51
C GLY A 86 -4.70 0.75 -4.75
N MET A 87 -5.70 0.49 -5.59
CA MET A 87 -6.09 -0.87 -5.98
C MET A 87 -4.96 -1.59 -6.71
N GLY A 88 -4.26 -0.89 -7.62
CA GLY A 88 -3.05 -1.41 -8.27
C GLY A 88 -1.95 -1.76 -7.28
N LEU A 89 -1.73 -0.93 -6.25
CA LEU A 89 -0.77 -1.20 -5.18
C LEU A 89 -1.11 -2.48 -4.42
N PHE A 90 -2.39 -2.69 -4.07
CA PHE A 90 -2.84 -3.92 -3.42
C PHE A 90 -2.70 -5.14 -4.32
N ALA A 91 -2.97 -5.01 -5.63
CA ALA A 91 -2.82 -6.11 -6.59
C ALA A 91 -1.36 -6.58 -6.73
N VAL A 92 -0.39 -5.66 -6.73
CA VAL A 92 1.04 -6.01 -6.81
C VAL A 92 1.66 -6.36 -5.45
N TRP A 93 0.96 -6.10 -4.35
CA TRP A 93 1.47 -6.23 -2.99
C TRP A 93 2.15 -7.58 -2.70
N PRO A 94 1.54 -8.75 -2.97
CA PRO A 94 2.16 -10.04 -2.63
C PRO A 94 3.39 -10.37 -3.48
N PHE A 95 3.59 -9.66 -4.60
CA PHE A 95 4.67 -9.91 -5.56
C PHE A 95 5.84 -8.91 -5.44
N THR A 96 5.77 -7.97 -4.51
CA THR A 96 6.78 -6.92 -4.31
C THR A 96 7.33 -6.95 -2.90
N ARG A 97 8.36 -6.16 -2.59
CA ARG A 97 8.89 -6.08 -1.22
C ARG A 97 7.87 -5.57 -0.20
N LEU A 98 6.70 -5.06 -0.60
CA LEU A 98 5.65 -4.57 0.30
C LEU A 98 5.13 -5.62 1.27
N VAL A 99 5.32 -6.93 1.00
CA VAL A 99 4.95 -8.01 1.92
C VAL A 99 5.56 -7.82 3.32
N HIS A 100 6.70 -7.12 3.44
CA HIS A 100 7.36 -6.89 4.73
C HIS A 100 6.48 -6.21 5.77
N VAL A 101 5.42 -5.50 5.37
CA VAL A 101 4.43 -4.90 6.29
C VAL A 101 3.79 -5.96 7.18
N PHE A 102 3.57 -7.18 6.70
CA PHE A 102 3.02 -8.29 7.50
C PHE A 102 4.00 -8.85 8.53
N SER A 103 5.29 -8.55 8.40
CA SER A 103 6.34 -8.98 9.32
C SER A 103 6.65 -7.92 10.38
N ALA A 104 5.75 -6.94 10.59
CA ALA A 104 5.92 -5.90 11.60
C ALA A 104 6.17 -6.54 12.99
N PRO A 105 7.30 -6.23 13.66
CA PRO A 105 7.74 -6.96 14.85
C PRO A 105 7.03 -6.48 16.13
N ILE A 106 5.70 -6.36 16.13
CA ILE A 106 4.91 -5.87 17.28
C ILE A 106 5.16 -6.74 18.52
N LYS A 107 5.26 -8.06 18.33
CA LYS A 107 5.54 -9.03 19.40
C LYS A 107 6.92 -8.87 20.03
N TYR A 108 7.85 -8.16 19.39
CA TYR A 108 9.21 -7.96 19.91
C TYR A 108 9.20 -7.18 21.23
N VAL A 109 8.24 -6.26 21.41
CA VAL A 109 8.12 -5.42 22.61
C VAL A 109 7.98 -6.27 23.89
N SER A 110 7.28 -7.40 23.80
CA SER A 110 7.05 -8.30 24.94
C SER A 110 7.91 -9.57 24.88
N ARG A 111 8.91 -9.62 24.00
CA ARG A 111 9.73 -10.82 23.77
C ARG A 111 10.89 -10.86 24.76
N SER A 112 11.14 -12.03 25.36
CA SER A 112 12.34 -12.24 26.17
C SER A 112 13.62 -12.01 25.37
N TYR A 113 14.64 -11.41 26.01
CA TYR A 113 15.92 -11.13 25.37
C TYR A 113 16.63 -12.39 24.87
N VAL A 114 16.61 -13.45 25.69
CA VAL A 114 17.26 -14.72 25.38
C VAL A 114 16.20 -15.75 24.97
N ILE A 115 16.46 -16.45 23.86
CA ILE A 115 15.51 -17.41 23.30
C ILE A 115 16.17 -18.75 23.12
N TYR A 116 15.59 -19.72 23.80
CA TYR A 116 15.96 -21.11 23.67
C TYR A 116 15.02 -21.81 22.70
N ARG A 117 15.57 -22.58 21.77
CA ARG A 117 14.78 -23.43 20.87
C ARG A 117 14.97 -24.88 21.30
N ARG A 118 13.89 -25.53 21.73
CA ARG A 118 13.94 -26.95 22.07
C ARG A 118 14.22 -27.78 20.82
N ARG A 119 15.10 -28.79 20.95
CA ARG A 119 15.30 -29.81 19.91
C ARG A 119 14.09 -30.75 19.93
N ILE A 120 13.43 -30.92 18.79
CA ILE A 120 12.38 -31.94 18.62
C ILE A 120 13.11 -33.24 18.23
N PRO A 121 13.03 -34.32 19.02
CA PRO A 121 13.58 -35.62 18.63
C PRO A 121 12.96 -36.10 17.31
N ASN A 122 13.75 -36.72 16.43
CA ASN A 122 13.28 -37.18 15.11
C ASN A 122 12.12 -38.19 15.21
N GLU A 123 12.01 -38.92 16.33
CA GLU A 123 10.95 -39.90 16.59
C GLU A 123 9.54 -39.28 16.74
N LEU A 124 9.44 -37.96 16.94
CA LEU A 124 8.17 -37.24 17.07
C LEU A 124 7.78 -36.48 15.79
N LYS A 125 8.56 -36.57 14.71
CA LYS A 125 8.17 -36.07 13.39
C LYS A 125 7.28 -37.11 12.71
N LYS A 126 5.98 -37.05 12.96
CA LYS A 126 4.96 -37.72 12.12
C LYS A 126 4.83 -37.03 10.77
#